data_AF-A0A7Y4A839-F1
#
_entry.id   AF-A0A7Y4A839-F1
#
_cell.length_a   1.000
_cell.length_b   1.000
_cell.length_c   1.000
_cell.angle_alpha   90.00
_cell.angle_beta   90.00
_cell.angle_gamma   90.00
#
_symmetry.space_group_name_H-M   'P 1'
#
loop_
_entity.id
_entity.type
_entity.pdbx_description
1 polymer ?
#
loop_
_entity_poly.entity_id
_entity_poly.type
_entity_poly.pdbx_seq_one_letter_code
_entity_poly.pdbx_strand_id
1 'polypeptide(L)'
;MTNFPILVANRLIRLIGNIFKMLSYPFHALFPNKRFVIPSISKPKVVSNQQTKIPKIIWQTNFSARSAWPVYLNYLFNRLMSLDYEYRYVSTEERAEFIKANASERVYNAYMQLNDGAAQADLWRLVTIYVHGGIYMDIDATLVWPLKRILPTRENAMYVKLKKNQHYTNFFLASAPNNPDYEEAINKIVDNIEKRFIEKGVYFLTGPMVITDILESKQVAFKERKYVCIQGTFTNEYFQYLDKPRSKWTHKKPEDLLK
;
A
#
# COMPACT_ATOMS: atom_id res chain seq x y z
N MET A 1 20.07 -4.04 16.26
CA MET A 1 19.94 -5.32 15.54
C MET A 1 20.79 -5.23 14.29
N THR A 2 21.65 -6.21 14.03
CA THR A 2 22.37 -6.26 12.75
C THR A 2 21.35 -6.44 11.62
N ASN A 3 21.50 -5.69 10.53
CA ASN A 3 20.56 -5.74 9.39
C ASN A 3 20.67 -7.04 8.57
N PHE A 4 21.68 -7.86 8.86
CA PHE A 4 22.01 -9.07 8.09
C PHE A 4 20.89 -10.14 8.10
N PRO A 5 20.29 -10.54 9.24
CA PRO A 5 19.22 -11.55 9.24
C PRO A 5 18.00 -11.12 8.44
N ILE A 6 17.67 -9.81 8.46
CA ILE A 6 16.54 -9.25 7.70
C ILE A 6 16.83 -9.36 6.20
N LEU A 7 18.08 -9.13 5.77
CA LEU A 7 18.46 -9.30 4.37
C LEU A 7 18.39 -10.76 3.93
N VAL A 8 18.88 -11.69 4.75
CA VAL A 8 18.78 -13.14 4.47
C VAL A 8 17.31 -13.54 4.33
N ALA A 9 16.46 -13.14 5.28
CA ALA A 9 15.03 -13.39 5.23
C ALA A 9 14.38 -12.81 3.97
N ASN A 10 14.68 -11.56 3.60
CA ASN A 10 14.22 -10.95 2.36
C ASN A 10 14.58 -11.81 1.14
N ARG A 11 15.81 -12.31 1.04
CA ARG A 11 16.24 -13.17 -0.08
C ARG A 11 15.49 -14.50 -0.11
N LEU A 12 15.30 -15.15 1.04
CA LEU A 12 14.54 -16.40 1.12
C LEU A 12 13.06 -16.20 0.78
N ILE A 13 12.46 -15.10 1.25
CA ILE A 13 11.07 -14.74 0.93
C ILE A 13 10.89 -14.52 -0.57
N ARG A 14 11.87 -13.89 -1.23
CA ARG A 14 11.87 -13.75 -2.70
C ARG A 14 11.89 -15.08 -3.43
N LEU A 15 12.73 -16.01 -2.97
CA LEU A 15 12.80 -17.35 -3.54
C LEU A 15 11.45 -18.07 -3.39
N ILE A 16 10.90 -18.10 -2.17
CA ILE A 16 9.61 -18.74 -1.86
C ILE A 16 8.47 -18.12 -2.67
N GLY A 17 8.38 -16.79 -2.71
CA GLY A 17 7.36 -16.09 -3.49
C GLY A 17 7.45 -16.38 -4.98
N ASN A 18 8.66 -16.46 -5.55
CA ASN A 18 8.86 -16.83 -6.94
C ASN A 18 8.43 -18.28 -7.23
N ILE A 19 8.68 -19.22 -6.32
CA ILE A 19 8.21 -20.61 -6.45
C ILE A 19 6.68 -20.64 -6.50
N PHE A 20 6.00 -20.02 -5.53
CA PHE A 20 4.53 -19.97 -5.53
C PHE A 20 3.94 -19.25 -6.75
N LYS A 21 4.58 -18.18 -7.19
CA LYS A 21 4.20 -17.47 -8.42
C LYS A 21 4.30 -18.37 -9.65
N MET A 22 5.37 -19.15 -9.78
CA MET A 22 5.53 -20.11 -10.88
C MET A 22 4.46 -21.21 -10.82
N LEU A 23 4.22 -21.78 -9.63
CA LEU A 23 3.20 -22.82 -9.42
C LEU A 23 1.77 -22.30 -9.66
N SER A 24 1.56 -20.98 -9.60
CA SER A 24 0.26 -20.37 -9.88
C SER A 24 -0.17 -20.48 -11.34
N TYR A 25 0.77 -20.60 -12.28
CA TYR A 25 0.44 -20.77 -13.71
C TYR A 25 -0.28 -22.08 -13.99
N PRO A 26 0.27 -23.27 -13.69
CA PRO A 26 -0.44 -24.53 -13.89
C PRO A 26 -1.70 -24.62 -13.03
N PHE A 27 -1.70 -24.04 -11.83
CA PHE A 27 -2.91 -23.98 -10.99
C PHE A 27 -4.07 -23.26 -11.71
N HIS A 28 -3.85 -22.06 -12.24
CA HIS A 28 -4.91 -21.32 -12.95
C HIS A 28 -5.17 -21.85 -14.36
N ALA A 29 -4.25 -22.61 -14.94
CA ALA A 29 -4.54 -23.36 -16.17
C ALA A 29 -5.56 -24.49 -15.91
N LEU A 30 -5.42 -25.21 -14.79
CA LEU A 30 -6.34 -26.27 -14.38
C LEU A 30 -7.65 -25.73 -13.77
N PHE A 31 -7.58 -24.58 -13.09
CA PHE A 31 -8.71 -23.99 -12.37
C PHE A 31 -8.89 -22.50 -12.74
N PRO A 32 -9.24 -22.17 -13.99
CA PRO A 32 -9.21 -20.79 -14.51
C PRO A 32 -10.11 -19.80 -13.75
N ASN A 33 -11.23 -20.30 -13.21
CA ASN A 33 -12.21 -19.48 -12.50
C ASN A 33 -12.03 -19.48 -10.97
N LYS A 34 -11.02 -20.20 -10.45
CA LYS A 34 -10.81 -20.29 -9.01
C LYS A 34 -10.22 -18.98 -8.47
N ARG A 35 -10.94 -18.36 -7.56
CA ARG A 35 -10.52 -17.16 -6.83
C ARG A 35 -10.62 -17.40 -5.32
N PHE A 36 -9.84 -16.64 -4.58
CA PHE A 36 -9.79 -16.68 -3.12
C PHE A 36 -10.25 -15.32 -2.59
N VAL A 37 -10.95 -15.32 -1.46
CA VAL A 37 -11.53 -14.10 -0.89
C VAL A 37 -10.63 -13.60 0.22
N ILE A 38 -10.11 -12.39 0.06
CA ILE A 38 -9.47 -11.64 1.13
C ILE A 38 -10.59 -11.07 2.03
N PRO A 39 -10.59 -11.31 3.34
CA PRO A 39 -11.63 -10.81 4.22
C PRO A 39 -11.53 -9.29 4.36
N SER A 40 -12.68 -8.60 4.43
CA SER A 40 -12.73 -7.16 4.70
C SER A 40 -12.11 -6.81 6.04
N ILE A 41 -12.29 -7.64 7.06
CA ILE A 41 -11.66 -7.50 8.38
C ILE A 41 -11.07 -8.84 8.81
N SER A 42 -9.83 -8.84 9.31
CA SER A 42 -9.27 -9.96 10.07
C SER A 42 -8.68 -9.44 11.38
N LYS A 43 -9.30 -9.84 12.50
CA LYS A 43 -8.81 -9.55 13.86
C LYS A 43 -7.36 -9.99 14.08
N PRO A 44 -6.65 -9.38 15.04
CA PRO A 44 -5.37 -9.88 15.54
C PRO A 44 -5.47 -11.37 15.93
N LYS A 45 -4.42 -12.13 15.63
CA LYS A 45 -4.28 -13.55 15.98
C LYS A 45 -3.61 -13.75 17.33
N VAL A 46 -2.83 -12.76 17.78
CA VAL A 46 -2.19 -12.75 19.10
C VAL A 46 -2.36 -11.38 19.74
N VAL A 47 -2.42 -11.36 21.07
CA VAL A 47 -2.40 -10.12 21.85
C VAL A 47 -0.95 -9.68 22.05
N SER A 48 -0.71 -8.37 22.04
CA SER A 48 0.63 -7.80 22.20
C SER A 48 0.59 -6.64 23.17
N ASN A 49 1.39 -6.72 24.23
CA ASN A 49 1.49 -5.69 25.27
C ASN A 49 2.43 -4.54 24.87
N GLN A 50 3.00 -4.58 23.67
CA GLN A 50 3.89 -3.53 23.17
C GLN A 50 3.07 -2.28 22.83
N GLN A 51 3.25 -1.22 23.63
CA GLN A 51 2.72 0.10 23.32
C GLN A 51 3.46 0.71 22.14
N THR A 52 2.69 1.22 21.17
CA THR A 52 3.19 1.87 19.96
C THR A 52 2.36 3.12 19.69
N LYS A 53 3.00 4.18 19.20
CA LYS A 53 2.26 5.37 18.74
C LYS A 53 1.51 5.12 17.43
N ILE A 54 2.09 4.33 16.54
CA ILE A 54 1.45 3.88 15.30
C ILE A 54 0.42 2.79 15.67
N PRO A 55 -0.88 2.97 15.33
CA PRO A 55 -1.91 1.97 15.57
C PRO A 55 -1.59 0.62 14.91
N LYS A 56 -1.99 -0.48 15.54
CA LYS A 56 -1.77 -1.84 15.00
C LYS A 56 -2.87 -2.26 14.02
N ILE A 57 -3.05 -1.45 12.98
CA ILE A 57 -4.06 -1.64 11.93
C ILE A 57 -3.35 -1.62 10.59
N ILE A 58 -3.58 -2.64 9.76
CA ILE A 58 -3.12 -2.71 8.38
C ILE A 58 -4.29 -2.42 7.46
N TRP A 59 -4.11 -1.47 6.57
CA TRP A 59 -5.04 -1.08 5.52
C TRP A 59 -4.50 -1.52 4.17
N GLN A 60 -5.32 -2.20 3.38
CA GLN A 60 -5.03 -2.51 2.00
C GLN A 60 -6.25 -2.28 1.12
N THR A 61 -6.00 -2.05 -0.15
CA THR A 61 -7.05 -1.97 -1.18
C THR A 61 -6.61 -2.68 -2.44
N ASN A 62 -7.58 -3.13 -3.23
CA ASN A 62 -7.40 -3.63 -4.58
C ASN A 62 -8.72 -3.47 -5.35
N PHE A 63 -8.74 -3.71 -6.65
CA PHE A 63 -9.99 -3.63 -7.43
C PHE A 63 -11.05 -4.67 -7.02
N SER A 64 -10.66 -5.75 -6.33
CA SER A 64 -11.57 -6.79 -5.84
C SER A 64 -10.94 -7.55 -4.68
N ALA A 65 -11.78 -7.95 -3.71
CA ALA A 65 -11.43 -8.85 -2.63
C ALA A 65 -11.25 -10.30 -3.12
N ARG A 66 -11.83 -10.63 -4.29
CA ARG A 66 -11.62 -11.92 -4.96
C ARG A 66 -10.34 -11.83 -5.77
N SER A 67 -9.34 -12.60 -5.39
CA SER A 67 -8.01 -12.53 -6.00
C SER A 67 -7.53 -13.88 -6.51
N ALA A 68 -6.54 -13.85 -7.41
CA ALA A 68 -5.79 -15.02 -7.79
C ALA A 68 -5.04 -15.61 -6.58
N TRP A 69 -4.75 -16.91 -6.65
CA TRP A 69 -4.01 -17.64 -5.62
C TRP A 69 -2.72 -16.95 -5.12
N PRO A 70 -1.80 -16.45 -5.97
CA PRO A 70 -0.56 -15.83 -5.48
C PRO A 70 -0.78 -14.52 -4.70
N VAL A 71 -1.81 -13.75 -5.05
CA VAL A 71 -2.20 -12.55 -4.28
C VAL A 71 -2.72 -12.96 -2.90
N TYR A 72 -3.52 -14.01 -2.85
CA TYR A 72 -4.03 -14.54 -1.58
C TYR A 72 -2.94 -15.14 -0.70
N LEU A 73 -1.96 -15.84 -1.29
CA LEU A 73 -0.77 -16.32 -0.57
C LEU A 73 0.05 -15.15 -0.01
N ASN A 74 0.21 -14.06 -0.76
CA ASN A 74 0.86 -12.84 -0.26
C ASN A 74 0.14 -12.28 0.97
N TYR A 75 -1.20 -12.20 0.92
CA TYR A 75 -2.02 -11.81 2.05
C TYR A 75 -1.78 -12.72 3.27
N LEU A 76 -1.85 -14.04 3.11
CA LEU A 76 -1.62 -15.00 4.20
C LEU A 76 -0.22 -14.84 4.81
N PHE A 77 0.79 -14.66 3.96
CA PHE A 77 2.17 -14.44 4.39
C PHE A 77 2.31 -13.13 5.19
N ASN A 78 1.70 -12.05 4.72
CA ASN A 78 1.69 -10.78 5.45
C ASN A 78 0.96 -10.90 6.79
N ARG A 79 -0.13 -11.67 6.87
CA ARG A 79 -0.81 -11.96 8.15
C ARG A 79 0.07 -12.71 9.12
N LEU A 80 0.86 -13.68 8.65
CA LEU A 80 1.89 -14.34 9.47
C LEU A 80 2.93 -13.36 10.00
N MET A 81 3.32 -12.36 9.20
CA MET A 81 4.27 -11.31 9.61
C MET A 81 3.64 -10.22 10.50
N SER A 82 2.34 -10.30 10.79
CA SER A 82 1.59 -9.24 11.47
C SER A 82 0.51 -9.79 12.41
N LEU A 83 0.83 -10.87 13.13
CA LEU A 83 -0.14 -11.58 13.97
C LEU A 83 -0.83 -10.71 15.02
N ASP A 84 -0.18 -9.67 15.53
CA ASP A 84 -0.75 -8.74 16.53
C ASP A 84 -1.42 -7.49 15.92
N TYR A 85 -1.60 -7.47 14.60
CA TYR A 85 -2.24 -6.38 13.88
C TYR A 85 -3.62 -6.79 13.42
N GLU A 86 -4.57 -5.86 13.51
CA GLU A 86 -5.82 -5.95 12.79
C GLU A 86 -5.56 -5.69 11.30
N TYR A 87 -6.27 -6.42 10.46
CA TYR A 87 -6.23 -6.24 9.02
C TYR A 87 -7.58 -5.72 8.53
N ARG A 88 -7.55 -4.72 7.65
CA ARG A 88 -8.70 -4.11 6.99
C ARG A 88 -8.43 -4.02 5.49
N TYR A 89 -9.32 -4.59 4.72
CA TYR A 89 -9.36 -4.48 3.28
C TYR A 89 -10.55 -3.61 2.87
N VAL A 90 -10.31 -2.71 1.92
CA VAL A 90 -11.33 -1.81 1.36
C VAL A 90 -11.33 -1.97 -0.16
N SER A 91 -12.47 -2.31 -0.75
CA SER A 91 -12.61 -2.46 -2.20
C SER A 91 -12.59 -1.10 -2.92
N THR A 92 -12.47 -1.10 -4.25
CA THR A 92 -12.51 0.14 -5.04
C THR A 92 -13.75 0.97 -4.78
N GLU A 93 -14.92 0.32 -4.70
CA GLU A 93 -16.22 0.96 -4.52
C GLU A 93 -16.34 1.57 -3.11
N GLU A 94 -15.83 0.86 -2.10
CA GLU A 94 -15.85 1.31 -0.70
C GLU A 94 -14.92 2.50 -0.44
N ARG A 95 -13.88 2.72 -1.27
CA ARG A 95 -12.97 3.87 -1.11
C ARG A 95 -13.68 5.21 -1.28
N ALA A 96 -14.61 5.32 -2.23
CA ALA A 96 -15.31 6.57 -2.49
C ALA A 96 -16.19 6.95 -1.28
N GLU A 97 -16.93 5.98 -0.74
CA GLU A 97 -17.73 6.16 0.48
C GLU A 97 -16.84 6.48 1.69
N PHE A 98 -15.68 5.83 1.80
CA PHE A 98 -14.71 6.13 2.84
C PHE A 98 -14.22 7.59 2.77
N ILE A 99 -13.84 8.08 1.58
CA ILE A 99 -13.41 9.47 1.40
C ILE A 99 -14.55 10.43 1.75
N LYS A 100 -15.76 10.16 1.26
CA LYS A 100 -16.94 10.99 1.53
C LYS A 100 -17.24 11.12 3.02
N ALA A 101 -17.06 10.05 3.78
CA ALA A 101 -17.35 10.02 5.20
C ALA A 101 -16.23 10.60 6.08
N ASN A 102 -14.98 10.66 5.60
CA ASN A 102 -13.81 10.96 6.44
C ASN A 102 -12.97 12.14 5.96
N ALA A 103 -13.26 12.73 4.80
CA ALA A 103 -12.52 13.86 4.25
C ALA A 103 -13.45 15.05 3.99
N SER A 104 -12.86 16.23 3.76
CA SER A 104 -13.62 17.41 3.38
C SER A 104 -14.27 17.23 2.00
N GLU A 105 -15.32 18.00 1.74
CA GLU A 105 -16.00 18.03 0.45
C GLU A 105 -15.03 18.33 -0.70
N ARG A 106 -14.05 19.21 -0.48
CA ARG A 106 -12.98 19.51 -1.44
C ARG A 106 -12.17 18.26 -1.82
N VAL A 107 -11.75 17.47 -0.84
CA VAL A 107 -10.99 16.23 -1.07
C VAL A 107 -11.86 15.19 -1.79
N TYR A 108 -13.13 15.06 -1.41
CA TYR A 108 -14.07 14.15 -2.09
C TYR A 108 -14.29 14.56 -3.55
N ASN A 109 -14.51 15.85 -3.83
CA ASN A 109 -14.68 16.35 -5.19
C ASN A 109 -13.43 16.13 -6.05
N ALA A 110 -12.24 16.32 -5.50
CA ALA A 110 -10.99 15.99 -6.19
C ALA A 110 -10.85 14.48 -6.43
N TYR A 111 -11.18 13.64 -5.44
CA TYR A 111 -11.16 12.19 -5.58
C TYR A 111 -12.08 11.70 -6.72
N MET A 112 -13.28 12.29 -6.84
CA MET A 112 -14.26 11.90 -7.87
C MET A 112 -13.84 12.27 -9.29
N GLN A 113 -12.90 13.21 -9.46
CA GLN A 113 -12.30 13.55 -10.76
C GLN A 113 -11.30 12.49 -11.24
N LEU A 114 -10.73 11.67 -10.34
CA LEU A 114 -9.78 10.63 -10.70
C LEU A 114 -10.47 9.50 -11.48
N ASN A 115 -9.89 9.14 -12.62
CA ASN A 115 -10.39 8.12 -13.53
C ASN A 115 -9.52 6.83 -13.54
N ASP A 116 -8.44 6.83 -12.76
CA ASP A 116 -7.53 5.68 -12.60
C ASP A 116 -7.61 5.09 -11.18
N GLY A 117 -7.69 3.76 -11.11
CA GLY A 117 -7.84 3.04 -9.84
C GLY A 117 -6.63 3.14 -8.92
N ALA A 118 -5.42 3.31 -9.46
CA ALA A 118 -4.21 3.50 -8.67
C ALA A 118 -4.09 4.94 -8.16
N ALA A 119 -4.43 5.94 -8.98
CA ALA A 119 -4.49 7.34 -8.54
C ALA A 119 -5.54 7.52 -7.42
N GLN A 120 -6.70 6.87 -7.54
CA GLN A 120 -7.68 6.79 -6.46
C GLN A 120 -7.11 6.11 -5.20
N ALA A 121 -6.31 5.04 -5.35
CA ALA A 121 -5.67 4.37 -4.22
C ALA A 121 -4.65 5.26 -3.51
N ASP A 122 -3.94 6.09 -4.26
CA ASP A 122 -2.95 7.04 -3.76
C ASP A 122 -3.57 8.11 -2.87
N LEU A 123 -4.68 8.72 -3.26
CA LEU A 123 -5.36 9.68 -2.39
C LEU A 123 -6.02 8.97 -1.20
N TRP A 124 -6.68 7.82 -1.44
CA TRP A 124 -7.35 7.05 -0.39
C TRP A 124 -6.40 6.60 0.73
N ARG A 125 -5.22 6.10 0.40
CA ARG A 125 -4.27 5.62 1.42
C ARG A 125 -3.78 6.76 2.32
N LEU A 126 -3.58 7.96 1.78
CA LEU A 126 -3.12 9.11 2.55
C LEU A 126 -4.22 9.58 3.50
N VAL A 127 -5.46 9.71 3.01
CA VAL A 127 -6.62 10.05 3.85
C VAL A 127 -6.82 9.00 4.95
N THR A 128 -6.73 7.72 4.61
CA THR A 128 -6.90 6.62 5.58
C THR A 128 -5.86 6.70 6.70
N ILE A 129 -4.58 6.91 6.35
CA ILE A 129 -3.50 7.02 7.33
C ILE A 129 -3.58 8.32 8.14
N TYR A 130 -4.01 9.42 7.53
CA TYR A 130 -4.25 10.67 8.25
C TYR A 130 -5.35 10.50 9.30
N VAL A 131 -6.50 9.93 8.93
CA VAL A 131 -7.67 9.84 9.80
C VAL A 131 -7.52 8.77 10.89
N HIS A 132 -7.05 7.57 10.52
CA HIS A 132 -7.03 6.43 11.46
C HIS A 132 -5.62 6.08 11.95
N GLY A 133 -4.59 6.56 11.27
CA GLY A 133 -3.24 6.02 11.43
C GLY A 133 -3.17 4.54 11.02
N GLY A 134 -2.12 3.89 11.50
CA GLY A 134 -1.80 2.50 11.23
C GLY A 134 -0.80 2.38 10.09
N ILE A 135 -0.95 1.33 9.29
CA ILE A 135 -0.06 0.96 8.21
C ILE A 135 -0.88 0.79 6.95
N TYR A 136 -0.51 1.47 5.88
CA TYR A 136 -0.98 1.13 4.55
C TYR A 136 0.09 0.31 3.85
N MET A 137 -0.31 -0.71 3.08
CA MET A 137 0.59 -1.36 2.14
C MET A 137 -0.12 -1.85 0.88
N ASP A 138 0.50 -1.68 -0.30
CA ASP A 138 -0.04 -2.17 -1.57
C ASP A 138 -0.32 -3.69 -1.50
N ILE A 139 -1.32 -4.16 -2.25
CA ILE A 139 -1.77 -5.56 -2.20
C ILE A 139 -0.68 -6.56 -2.63
N ASP A 140 0.26 -6.12 -3.46
CA ASP A 140 1.39 -6.90 -3.95
C ASP A 140 2.67 -6.74 -3.11
N ALA A 141 2.59 -5.94 -2.04
CA ALA A 141 3.68 -5.71 -1.12
C ALA A 141 3.80 -6.88 -0.14
N THR A 142 5.02 -7.29 0.18
CA THR A 142 5.38 -8.44 1.00
C THR A 142 6.31 -7.98 2.10
N LEU A 143 5.92 -8.16 3.36
CA LEU A 143 6.77 -7.87 4.52
C LEU A 143 8.00 -8.79 4.53
N VAL A 144 9.17 -8.27 4.89
CA VAL A 144 10.41 -9.08 4.93
C VAL A 144 10.79 -9.54 6.34
N TRP A 145 10.03 -9.09 7.35
CA TRP A 145 10.24 -9.38 8.76
C TRP A 145 8.94 -9.10 9.55
N PRO A 146 8.75 -9.60 10.78
CA PRO A 146 7.56 -9.28 11.56
C PRO A 146 7.40 -7.77 11.83
N LEU A 147 6.21 -7.21 11.56
CA LEU A 147 5.96 -5.76 11.65
C LEU A 147 6.30 -5.17 13.02
N LYS A 148 5.96 -5.87 14.11
CA LYS A 148 6.29 -5.46 15.49
C LYS A 148 7.79 -5.27 15.76
N ARG A 149 8.66 -5.85 14.91
CA ARG A 149 10.12 -5.71 14.97
C ARG A 149 10.66 -4.71 13.94
N ILE A 150 9.87 -4.36 12.93
CA ILE A 150 10.22 -3.37 11.91
C ILE A 150 9.87 -1.96 12.39
N LEU A 151 8.64 -1.76 12.87
CA LEU A 151 8.13 -0.42 13.18
C LEU A 151 8.75 0.13 14.48
N PRO A 152 9.02 1.44 14.52
CA PRO A 152 9.43 2.09 15.76
C PRO A 152 8.27 2.11 16.76
N THR A 153 8.58 2.02 18.05
CA THR A 153 7.57 2.07 19.12
C THR A 153 7.29 3.49 19.61
N ARG A 154 8.28 4.38 19.54
CA ARG A 154 8.23 5.74 20.11
C ARG A 154 8.00 6.86 19.08
N GLU A 155 8.22 6.57 17.80
CA GLU A 155 8.02 7.54 16.72
C GLU A 155 6.55 7.60 16.30
N ASN A 156 6.09 8.79 15.90
CA ASN A 156 4.75 8.97 15.36
C ASN A 156 4.60 8.37 13.96
N ALA A 157 5.68 8.29 13.18
CA ALA A 157 5.65 7.81 11.81
C ALA A 157 6.94 7.10 11.43
N MET A 158 6.86 6.26 10.40
CA MET A 158 8.03 5.69 9.73
C MET A 158 7.76 5.62 8.23
N TYR A 159 8.61 6.27 7.46
CA TYR A 159 8.54 6.28 6.00
C TYR A 159 9.47 5.22 5.39
N VAL A 160 9.20 4.86 4.14
CA VAL A 160 10.03 3.91 3.38
C VAL A 160 10.65 4.61 2.19
N LYS A 161 11.97 4.43 2.00
CA LYS A 161 12.68 4.83 0.79
C LYS A 161 12.97 3.61 -0.09
N LEU A 162 13.01 3.80 -1.41
CA LEU A 162 13.45 2.72 -2.32
C LEU A 162 14.88 2.26 -2.01
N LYS A 163 15.76 3.23 -1.80
CA LYS A 163 17.16 3.13 -1.34
C LYS A 163 17.47 4.41 -0.56
N LYS A 164 18.55 4.41 0.25
CA LYS A 164 18.90 5.55 1.12
C LYS A 164 18.89 6.92 0.39
N ASN A 165 19.43 6.97 -0.83
CA ASN A 165 19.57 8.18 -1.65
C ASN A 165 18.54 8.23 -2.79
N GLN A 166 17.36 7.66 -2.58
CA GLN A 166 16.25 7.70 -3.53
C GLN A 166 14.99 8.26 -2.85
N HIS A 167 13.96 8.51 -3.64
CA HIS A 167 12.68 9.03 -3.20
C HIS A 167 11.98 8.13 -2.18
N TYR A 168 11.07 8.74 -1.43
CA TYR A 168 10.15 8.04 -0.55
C TYR A 168 9.07 7.33 -1.37
N THR A 169 8.58 6.23 -0.84
CA THR A 169 7.58 5.39 -1.50
C THR A 169 6.22 5.62 -0.84
N ASN A 170 5.14 5.51 -1.61
CA ASN A 170 3.78 5.51 -1.06
C ASN A 170 3.14 4.10 -1.03
N PHE A 171 3.85 3.05 -1.47
CA PHE A 171 3.34 1.67 -1.39
C PHE A 171 3.34 1.09 0.03
N PHE A 172 4.05 1.73 0.96
CA PHE A 172 4.06 1.42 2.38
C PHE A 172 4.10 2.72 3.17
N LEU A 173 3.11 2.95 4.02
CA LEU A 173 3.01 4.13 4.89
C LEU A 173 2.75 3.65 6.31
N ALA A 174 3.33 4.31 7.31
CA ALA A 174 3.06 3.99 8.71
C ALA A 174 3.07 5.26 9.56
N SER A 175 1.96 5.52 10.27
CA SER A 175 1.80 6.74 11.05
C SER A 175 0.75 6.60 12.16
N ALA A 176 0.90 7.39 13.22
CA ALA A 176 -0.19 7.82 14.07
C ALA A 176 -1.16 8.72 13.26
N PRO A 177 -2.45 8.81 13.65
CA PRO A 177 -3.39 9.72 13.02
C PRO A 177 -2.98 11.20 13.19
N ASN A 178 -3.56 12.07 12.36
CA ASN A 178 -3.37 13.52 12.35
C ASN A 178 -1.91 13.96 12.13
N ASN A 179 -1.15 13.19 11.36
CA ASN A 179 0.22 13.57 11.02
C ASN A 179 0.22 14.63 9.90
N PRO A 180 0.83 15.81 10.13
CA PRO A 180 0.77 16.95 9.21
C PRO A 180 1.42 16.67 7.85
N ASP A 181 2.38 15.75 7.76
CA ASP A 181 2.99 15.38 6.48
C ASP A 181 1.97 14.77 5.52
N TYR A 182 1.02 13.99 6.05
CA TYR A 182 -0.05 13.39 5.23
C TYR A 182 -1.13 14.40 4.87
N GLU A 183 -1.43 15.36 5.75
CA GLU A 183 -2.35 16.46 5.45
C GLU A 183 -1.81 17.34 4.32
N GLU A 184 -0.54 17.71 4.40
CA GLU A 184 0.17 18.44 3.35
C GLU A 184 0.16 17.66 2.03
N ALA A 185 0.38 16.34 2.08
CA ALA A 185 0.34 15.48 0.90
C ALA A 185 -1.06 15.40 0.28
N ILE A 186 -2.11 15.26 1.10
CA ILE A 186 -3.51 15.26 0.64
C ILE A 186 -3.82 16.58 -0.05
N ASN A 187 -3.50 17.72 0.58
CA ASN A 187 -3.73 19.04 0.01
C ASN A 187 -2.96 19.25 -1.29
N LYS A 188 -1.71 18.78 -1.36
CA LYS A 188 -0.90 18.85 -2.57
C LYS A 188 -1.49 18.02 -3.72
N ILE A 189 -2.02 16.82 -3.44
CA ILE A 189 -2.72 16.01 -4.44
C ILE A 189 -3.97 16.74 -4.95
N VAL A 190 -4.79 17.26 -4.03
CA VAL A 190 -6.00 18.01 -4.37
C VAL A 190 -5.66 19.21 -5.27
N ASP A 191 -4.65 19.99 -4.90
CA ASP A 191 -4.16 21.11 -5.71
C ASP A 191 -3.70 20.66 -7.10
N ASN A 192 -2.97 19.54 -7.20
CA ASN A 192 -2.50 19.01 -8.48
C ASN A 192 -3.68 18.59 -9.38
N ILE A 193 -4.74 18.02 -8.81
CA ILE A 193 -5.96 17.62 -9.52
C ILE A 193 -6.71 18.87 -10.00
N GLU A 194 -6.96 19.83 -9.10
CA GLU A 194 -7.68 21.07 -9.43
C GLU A 194 -6.95 21.89 -10.51
N LYS A 195 -5.62 21.91 -10.49
CA LYS A 195 -4.78 22.56 -11.51
C LYS A 195 -4.53 21.70 -12.75
N ARG A 196 -5.07 20.48 -12.79
CA ARG A 196 -4.90 19.48 -13.86
C ARG A 196 -3.44 19.23 -14.24
N PHE A 197 -2.56 19.07 -13.25
CA PHE A 197 -1.13 18.73 -13.46
C PHE A 197 -0.92 17.27 -13.85
N ILE A 198 -1.44 16.88 -15.01
CA ILE A 198 -1.48 15.51 -15.50
C ILE A 198 -0.24 15.08 -16.29
N GLU A 199 0.54 16.02 -16.83
CA GLU A 199 1.60 15.76 -17.82
C GLU A 199 2.64 14.73 -17.36
N LYS A 200 2.97 14.73 -16.06
CA LYS A 200 3.96 13.81 -15.46
C LYS A 200 3.34 12.51 -14.97
N GLY A 201 2.05 12.28 -15.26
CA GLY A 201 1.32 11.07 -14.95
C GLY A 201 1.02 10.86 -13.46
N VAL A 202 0.47 9.68 -13.13
CA VAL A 202 0.06 9.28 -11.77
C VAL A 202 1.18 9.49 -10.76
N TYR A 203 2.42 9.20 -11.15
CA TYR A 203 3.60 9.22 -10.27
C TYR A 203 3.84 10.58 -9.58
N PHE A 204 3.49 11.69 -10.26
CA PHE A 204 3.61 13.06 -9.75
C PHE A 204 2.26 13.68 -9.38
N LEU A 205 1.17 13.26 -10.03
CA LEU A 205 -0.18 13.75 -9.73
C LEU A 205 -0.61 13.34 -8.32
N THR A 206 -0.56 12.03 -8.04
CA THR A 206 -1.02 11.43 -6.78
C THR A 206 0.03 10.55 -6.10
N GLY A 207 1.06 10.14 -6.85
CA GLY A 207 1.98 9.08 -6.49
C GLY A 207 3.10 9.48 -5.52
N PRO A 208 4.19 8.70 -5.47
CA PRO A 208 5.24 8.83 -4.46
C PRO A 208 6.04 10.13 -4.53
N MET A 209 6.02 10.87 -5.64
CA MET A 209 6.73 12.15 -5.68
C MET A 209 6.09 13.20 -4.79
N VAL A 210 4.75 13.18 -4.63
CA VAL A 210 4.06 14.13 -3.75
C VAL A 210 4.57 14.04 -2.32
N ILE A 211 4.61 12.83 -1.75
CA ILE A 211 5.12 12.63 -0.40
C ILE A 211 6.64 12.82 -0.34
N THR A 212 7.36 12.57 -1.44
CA THR A 212 8.82 12.79 -1.48
C THR A 212 9.17 14.26 -1.36
N ASP A 213 8.53 15.11 -2.15
CA ASP A 213 8.77 16.56 -2.17
C ASP A 213 8.53 17.18 -0.79
N ILE A 214 7.53 16.67 -0.06
CA ILE A 214 7.19 17.11 1.31
C ILE A 214 8.25 16.66 2.33
N LEU A 215 8.76 15.43 2.19
CA LEU A 215 9.64 14.81 3.19
C LEU A 215 11.14 15.08 2.96
N GLU A 216 11.55 15.50 1.76
CA GLU A 216 12.96 15.63 1.40
C GLU A 216 13.70 16.67 2.25
N SER A 217 13.01 17.74 2.66
CA SER A 217 13.54 18.79 3.53
C SER A 217 13.36 18.52 5.03
N LYS A 218 12.67 17.43 5.41
CA LYS A 218 12.29 17.14 6.80
C LYS A 218 13.17 16.05 7.42
N GLN A 219 13.48 16.19 8.70
CA GLN A 219 14.11 15.11 9.47
C GLN A 219 13.05 14.12 9.93
N VAL A 220 12.92 13.00 9.22
CA VAL A 220 11.91 11.97 9.51
C VAL A 220 12.52 10.60 9.73
N ALA A 221 11.84 9.75 10.51
CA ALA A 221 12.21 8.35 10.67
C ALA A 221 11.93 7.59 9.37
N PHE A 222 12.96 6.96 8.79
CA PHE A 222 12.81 6.17 7.57
C PHE A 222 13.63 4.89 7.58
N LYS A 223 13.22 3.93 6.74
CA LYS A 223 13.98 2.72 6.43
C LYS A 223 14.02 2.45 4.94
N GLU A 224 15.07 1.79 4.46
CA GLU A 224 15.08 1.27 3.08
C GLU A 224 14.08 0.11 2.95
N ARG A 225 13.38 0.04 1.82
CA ARG A 225 12.38 -1.01 1.54
C ARG A 225 12.88 -2.43 1.79
N LYS A 226 14.16 -2.70 1.52
CA LYS A 226 14.77 -4.03 1.68
C LYS A 226 14.78 -4.53 3.13
N TYR A 227 14.52 -3.66 4.10
CA TYR A 227 14.40 -3.99 5.52
C TYR A 227 12.96 -3.93 6.05
N VAL A 228 11.99 -3.61 5.19
CA VAL A 228 10.60 -3.37 5.57
C VAL A 228 9.65 -4.23 4.74
N CYS A 229 9.57 -3.92 3.45
CA CYS A 229 8.56 -4.47 2.55
C CYS A 229 9.03 -4.39 1.09
N ILE A 230 8.72 -5.40 0.30
CA ILE A 230 9.11 -5.55 -1.10
C ILE A 230 7.89 -5.87 -1.97
N GLN A 231 7.83 -5.38 -3.20
CA GLN A 231 6.68 -5.62 -4.11
C GLN A 231 6.94 -6.73 -5.13
N GLY A 232 5.87 -7.30 -5.69
CA GLY A 232 5.91 -8.25 -6.81
C GLY A 232 6.58 -9.59 -6.51
N THR A 233 6.66 -9.97 -5.23
CA THR A 233 7.36 -11.20 -4.82
C THR A 233 6.50 -12.42 -5.11
N PHE A 234 5.34 -12.51 -4.46
CA PHE A 234 4.39 -13.60 -4.62
C PHE A 234 3.54 -13.51 -5.89
N THR A 235 3.25 -12.29 -6.35
CA THR A 235 2.41 -12.04 -7.52
C THR A 235 3.16 -11.24 -8.59
N ASN A 236 2.56 -11.12 -9.77
CA ASN A 236 2.96 -10.20 -10.83
C ASN A 236 1.70 -9.50 -11.37
N GLU A 237 1.89 -8.63 -12.36
CA GLU A 237 0.79 -7.90 -12.98
C GLU A 237 -0.30 -8.83 -13.54
N TYR A 238 0.09 -9.94 -14.17
CA TYR A 238 -0.85 -10.92 -14.72
C TYR A 238 -1.77 -11.49 -13.64
N PHE A 239 -1.23 -12.00 -12.54
CA PHE A 239 -2.06 -12.58 -11.49
C PHE A 239 -2.76 -11.54 -10.62
N GLN A 240 -2.16 -10.36 -10.44
CA GLN A 240 -2.80 -9.27 -9.71
C GLN A 240 -4.07 -8.83 -10.45
N TYR A 241 -4.00 -8.70 -11.77
CA TYR A 241 -5.09 -8.20 -12.61
C TYR A 241 -5.70 -9.28 -13.51
N LEU A 242 -5.73 -10.53 -13.03
CA LEU A 242 -6.19 -11.68 -13.81
C LEU A 242 -7.60 -11.48 -14.37
N ASP A 243 -8.47 -10.83 -13.60
CA ASP A 243 -9.87 -10.55 -13.95
C ASP A 243 -10.09 -9.16 -14.58
N LYS A 244 -9.07 -8.29 -14.57
CA LYS A 244 -9.12 -6.97 -15.21
C LYS A 244 -7.79 -6.64 -15.88
N PRO A 245 -7.39 -7.34 -16.96
CA PRO A 245 -6.09 -7.14 -17.59
C PRO A 245 -5.85 -5.67 -17.97
N ARG A 246 -4.58 -5.24 -17.96
CA ARG A 246 -4.16 -3.85 -18.27
C ARG A 246 -4.68 -2.77 -17.31
N SER A 247 -5.08 -3.14 -16.10
CA SER A 247 -5.50 -2.17 -15.06
C SER A 247 -4.34 -1.50 -14.31
N LYS A 248 -3.09 -1.81 -14.64
CA LYS A 248 -1.94 -1.13 -14.05
C LYS A 248 -1.84 0.29 -14.60
N TRP A 249 -1.52 1.24 -13.73
CA TRP A 249 -1.41 2.66 -14.04
C TRP A 249 -0.48 2.98 -15.23
N THR A 250 0.52 2.15 -15.51
CA THR A 250 1.44 2.32 -16.65
C THR A 250 0.78 2.19 -18.02
N HIS A 251 -0.44 1.66 -18.09
CA HIS A 251 -1.22 1.56 -19.33
C HIS A 251 -2.11 2.78 -19.58
N LYS A 252 -2.25 3.69 -18.61
CA LYS A 252 -3.08 4.89 -18.73
C LYS A 252 -2.27 6.04 -19.31
N LYS A 253 -2.88 6.76 -20.26
CA LYS A 253 -2.30 8.00 -20.76
C LYS A 253 -2.56 9.14 -19.77
N PRO A 254 -1.68 10.16 -19.71
CA PRO A 254 -1.88 11.36 -18.90
C PRO A 254 -3.26 12.01 -19.07
N GLU A 255 -3.75 12.08 -20.31
CA GLU A 255 -5.03 12.73 -20.64
C GLU A 255 -6.24 11.99 -20.05
N ASP A 256 -6.10 10.69 -19.78
CA ASP A 256 -7.17 9.84 -19.26
C ASP A 256 -7.22 9.79 -17.72
N LEU A 257 -6.32 10.49 -17.03
CA LEU A 257 -6.20 10.42 -15.56
C LEU A 257 -7.32 11.13 -14.82
N LEU A 258 -7.84 12.20 -15.42
CA LEU A 258 -8.95 12.99 -14.90
C LEU A 258 -10.16 12.86 -15.82
N LYS A 259 -11.35 12.92 -15.23
CA LYS A 259 -12.62 13.01 -15.96
C LYS A 259 -12.82 14.40 -16.58
#